data_AF-A0A154PLC4-F1
#
_entry.id   AF-A0A154PLC4-F1
#
_cell.length_a   1.000
_cell.length_b   1.000
_cell.length_c   1.000
_cell.angle_alpha   90.00
_cell.angle_beta   90.00
_cell.angle_gamma   90.00
#
_symmetry.space_group_name_H-M   'P 1'
#
loop_
_entity.id
_entity.type
_entity.pdbx_description
1 polymer ?
#
loop_
_entity_poly.entity_id
_entity_poly.type
_entity_poly.pdbx_seq_one_letter_code
_entity_poly.pdbx_strand_id
1 'polypeptide(L)'
;MVSAYALLSLRMYPGVSCSQESYLGYSGCPNKYNIYHDCTKKCKDLWGLGHVQPSDKYLKKQMRLIQKYSLPETWKAVYDPGCGQHYYWDWSSDLVAWLPPSHPKCQISQPASQLREELHLKAAEQDDNLSSDDSGSDQEQAEVDEPEVKKDRKVENRTKYKPGDNKRNQRLDRSDNKDKKDRTLDPMDPASYSDIPRGKWSDGLARHNEAKTGADTTASGPLYQMRPYPSPGAVLRSNRAIKSESESSNKPKVSCPEKPE
;
A
#
# COMPACT_ATOMS: atom_id res chain seq x y z
N MET A 1 -36.35 -32.54 -0.86
CA MET A 1 -35.45 -31.53 -1.44
C MET A 1 -34.87 -30.72 -0.29
N VAL A 2 -33.75 -31.17 0.26
CA VAL A 2 -33.17 -30.60 1.49
C VAL A 2 -32.16 -29.52 1.08
N SER A 3 -32.38 -28.33 1.64
CA SER A 3 -31.65 -27.09 1.41
C SER A 3 -30.13 -27.24 1.52
N ALA A 4 -29.40 -26.94 0.44
CA ALA A 4 -27.95 -26.99 0.34
C ALA A 4 -27.25 -25.70 0.85
N TYR A 5 -27.84 -25.02 1.84
CA TYR A 5 -27.33 -23.74 2.37
C TYR A 5 -26.66 -23.85 3.75
N ALA A 6 -26.35 -25.05 4.24
CA ALA A 6 -25.81 -25.25 5.59
C ALA A 6 -24.34 -25.76 5.64
N LEU A 7 -23.63 -25.92 4.52
CA LEU A 7 -22.26 -26.50 4.51
C LEU A 7 -21.25 -25.73 3.66
N LEU A 8 -21.26 -24.40 3.73
CA LEU A 8 -20.22 -23.56 3.11
C LEU A 8 -19.51 -22.63 4.11
N SER A 9 -19.54 -22.96 5.40
CA SER A 9 -18.77 -22.28 6.45
C SER A 9 -17.50 -23.04 6.89
N LEU A 10 -17.10 -24.09 6.16
CA LEU A 10 -15.88 -24.86 6.44
C LEU A 10 -15.12 -25.12 5.14
N ARG A 11 -14.43 -24.10 4.64
CA ARG A 11 -13.17 -24.32 3.92
C ARG A 11 -12.03 -24.03 4.89
N MET A 12 -11.89 -24.92 5.87
CA MET A 12 -10.59 -25.21 6.44
C MET A 12 -9.79 -25.83 5.28
N TYR A 13 -8.79 -25.10 4.77
CA TYR A 13 -7.78 -25.68 3.90
C TYR A 13 -7.04 -26.75 4.73
N PRO A 14 -6.90 -28.00 4.25
CA PRO A 14 -6.05 -28.97 4.91
C PRO A 14 -4.60 -28.50 4.77
N GLY A 15 -4.09 -27.79 5.77
CA GLY A 15 -2.70 -27.27 5.81
C GLY A 15 -2.51 -25.84 6.30
N VAL A 16 -3.57 -25.09 6.63
CA VAL A 16 -3.42 -23.72 7.17
C VAL A 16 -3.05 -23.80 8.65
N SER A 17 -1.79 -23.49 8.97
CA SER A 17 -1.29 -23.40 10.33
C SER A 17 -1.98 -22.25 11.08
N CYS A 18 -2.17 -22.42 12.39
CA CYS A 18 -2.86 -21.48 13.28
C CYS A 18 -2.28 -20.04 13.28
N SER A 19 -1.08 -19.84 12.74
CA SER A 19 -0.40 -18.53 12.61
C SER A 19 -0.84 -17.70 11.39
N GLN A 20 -1.45 -18.32 10.36
CA GLN A 20 -1.88 -17.61 9.13
C GLN A 20 -3.18 -16.81 9.30
N GLU A 21 -3.96 -17.08 10.36
CA GLU A 21 -5.24 -16.42 10.63
C GLU A 21 -5.10 -14.93 10.97
N SER A 22 -3.95 -14.51 11.52
CA SER A 22 -3.70 -13.11 11.89
C SER A 22 -3.58 -12.20 10.66
N TYR A 23 -3.02 -12.70 9.56
CA TYR A 23 -2.71 -11.92 8.37
C TYR A 23 -3.85 -11.84 7.35
N LEU A 24 -4.92 -12.64 7.50
CA LEU A 24 -6.09 -12.60 6.61
C LEU A 24 -6.90 -11.30 6.78
N GLY A 25 -6.96 -10.78 8.01
CA GLY A 25 -7.80 -9.64 8.38
C GLY A 25 -9.30 -9.98 8.41
N TYR A 26 -10.10 -9.07 8.98
CA TYR A 26 -11.55 -9.28 9.09
C TYR A 26 -12.23 -9.20 7.72
N SER A 27 -13.14 -10.14 7.43
CA SER A 27 -13.81 -10.26 6.13
C SER A 27 -14.53 -8.98 5.68
N GLY A 28 -15.20 -8.28 6.60
CA GLY A 28 -15.87 -7.02 6.34
C GLY A 28 -14.94 -5.80 6.24
N CYS A 29 -13.65 -5.93 6.56
CA CYS A 29 -12.74 -4.79 6.47
C CYS A 29 -12.50 -4.39 5.01
N PRO A 30 -12.74 -3.11 4.63
CA PRO A 30 -12.49 -2.63 3.28
C PRO A 30 -11.00 -2.51 2.98
N ASN A 31 -10.16 -2.34 3.99
CA ASN A 31 -8.72 -2.07 3.82
C ASN A 31 -7.85 -3.35 3.95
N LYS A 32 -8.45 -4.55 4.06
CA LYS A 32 -7.68 -5.79 4.24
C LYS A 32 -6.78 -6.15 3.05
N TYR A 33 -7.01 -5.57 1.88
CA TYR A 33 -6.14 -5.77 0.71
C TYR A 33 -4.85 -4.95 0.78
N ASN A 34 -4.79 -3.94 1.65
CA ASN A 34 -3.59 -3.13 1.80
C ASN A 34 -2.58 -3.89 2.66
N ILE A 35 -1.40 -4.14 2.09
CA ILE A 35 -0.30 -4.85 2.74
C ILE A 35 0.21 -4.13 4.01
N TYR A 36 -0.01 -2.82 4.12
CA TYR A 36 0.40 -2.02 5.28
C TYR A 36 -0.72 -1.82 6.30
N HIS A 37 -1.87 -2.47 6.12
CA HIS A 37 -2.99 -2.36 7.05
C HIS A 37 -3.01 -3.51 8.04
N ASP A 38 -2.87 -3.16 9.32
CA ASP A 38 -3.07 -4.10 10.43
C ASP A 38 -4.55 -4.13 10.83
N CYS A 39 -5.18 -5.27 10.56
CA CYS A 39 -6.60 -5.44 10.82
C CYS A 39 -6.84 -5.71 12.31
N THR A 40 -7.32 -4.70 13.04
CA THR A 40 -7.55 -4.77 14.49
C THR A 40 -9.00 -5.11 14.83
N LYS A 41 -9.29 -5.48 16.09
CA LYS A 41 -10.67 -5.72 16.55
C LYS A 41 -11.63 -4.57 16.24
N LYS A 42 -11.14 -3.32 16.26
CA LYS A 42 -11.92 -2.13 15.85
C LYS A 42 -12.45 -2.24 14.43
N CYS A 43 -11.70 -2.85 13.51
CA CYS A 43 -12.14 -3.09 12.14
C CYS A 43 -13.37 -4.02 12.09
N LYS A 44 -13.36 -5.07 12.93
CA LYS A 44 -14.50 -5.97 13.09
C LYS A 44 -15.72 -5.23 13.62
N ASP A 45 -15.55 -4.38 14.63
CA ASP A 45 -16.67 -3.68 15.25
C ASP A 45 -17.26 -2.60 14.32
N LEU A 46 -16.42 -1.93 13.53
CA LEU A 46 -16.85 -0.89 12.59
C LEU A 46 -17.53 -1.44 11.34
N TRP A 47 -17.02 -2.55 10.79
CA TRP A 47 -17.47 -3.05 9.49
C TRP A 47 -18.19 -4.39 9.54
N GLY A 48 -18.06 -5.15 10.63
CA GLY A 48 -18.74 -6.42 10.82
C GLY A 48 -18.49 -7.40 9.68
N LEU A 49 -19.58 -7.85 9.05
CA LEU A 49 -19.56 -8.74 7.89
C LEU A 49 -19.40 -8.00 6.54
N GLY A 50 -19.35 -6.66 6.55
CA GLY A 50 -19.29 -5.84 5.35
C GLY A 50 -20.56 -5.93 4.50
N HIS A 51 -20.40 -5.81 3.19
CA HIS A 51 -21.45 -5.92 2.19
C HIS A 51 -21.67 -7.39 1.81
N VAL A 52 -22.56 -8.09 2.53
CA VAL A 52 -22.77 -9.54 2.33
C VAL A 52 -23.33 -9.87 0.94
N GLN A 53 -24.19 -9.01 0.39
CA GLN A 53 -24.78 -9.21 -0.92
C GLN A 53 -24.43 -8.08 -1.90
N PRO A 54 -23.96 -8.42 -3.12
CA PRO A 54 -23.74 -7.44 -4.17
C PRO A 54 -25.06 -6.86 -4.69
N SER A 55 -25.04 -5.59 -5.10
CA SER A 55 -26.20 -4.99 -5.76
C SER A 55 -26.42 -5.56 -7.18
N ASP A 56 -27.68 -5.66 -7.62
CA ASP A 56 -28.01 -6.11 -8.98
C ASP A 56 -27.36 -5.28 -10.09
N LYS A 57 -27.27 -3.96 -9.86
CA LYS A 57 -26.60 -3.03 -10.79
C LYS A 57 -25.13 -3.38 -10.94
N TYR A 58 -24.48 -3.80 -9.86
CA TYR A 58 -23.09 -4.23 -9.86
C TYR A 58 -22.93 -5.59 -10.53
N LEU A 59 -23.77 -6.58 -10.21
CA LEU A 59 -23.76 -7.90 -10.86
C LEU A 59 -23.89 -7.79 -12.38
N LYS A 60 -24.80 -6.94 -12.89
CA LYS A 60 -24.94 -6.68 -14.34
C LYS A 60 -23.69 -6.07 -14.99
N LYS A 61 -22.89 -5.29 -14.25
CA LYS A 61 -21.61 -4.76 -14.75
C LYS A 61 -20.55 -5.86 -14.74
N GLN A 62 -20.52 -6.65 -13.67
CA GLN A 62 -19.59 -7.76 -13.52
C GLN A 62 -19.78 -8.84 -14.60
N MET A 63 -21.01 -9.22 -14.90
CA MET A 63 -21.29 -10.18 -15.97
C MET A 63 -20.81 -9.68 -17.34
N ARG A 64 -21.03 -8.39 -17.65
CA ARG A 64 -20.51 -7.77 -18.89
C ARG A 64 -18.98 -7.75 -18.94
N LEU A 65 -18.34 -7.54 -17.79
CA LEU A 65 -16.88 -7.56 -17.69
C LEU A 65 -16.32 -8.96 -17.99
N ILE A 66 -16.89 -10.00 -17.39
CA ILE A 66 -16.47 -11.40 -17.59
C ILE A 66 -16.80 -11.89 -19.01
N GLN A 67 -17.92 -11.47 -19.59
CA GLN A 67 -18.25 -11.78 -20.99
C GLN A 67 -17.23 -11.20 -21.97
N LYS A 68 -16.72 -9.98 -21.70
CA LYS A 68 -15.71 -9.33 -22.54
C LYS A 68 -14.31 -9.90 -22.33
N TYR A 69 -14.00 -10.29 -21.09
CA TYR A 69 -12.70 -10.81 -20.66
C TYR A 69 -12.96 -12.15 -19.96
N SER A 70 -13.06 -13.21 -20.77
CA SER A 70 -13.28 -14.56 -20.23
C SER A 70 -12.14 -14.96 -19.30
N LEU A 71 -12.50 -15.72 -18.26
CA LEU A 71 -11.56 -16.25 -17.29
C LEU A 71 -10.97 -17.57 -17.82
N PRO A 72 -9.64 -17.77 -17.68
CA PRO A 72 -9.04 -19.08 -17.83
C PRO A 72 -9.59 -20.09 -16.80
N GLU A 73 -9.41 -21.38 -17.05
CA GLU A 73 -9.96 -22.46 -16.20
C GLU A 73 -9.47 -22.41 -14.74
N THR A 74 -8.22 -22.01 -14.53
CA THR A 74 -7.64 -21.93 -13.19
C THR A 74 -8.09 -20.68 -12.42
N TRP A 75 -8.78 -19.74 -13.07
CA TRP A 75 -9.21 -18.48 -12.50
C TRP A 75 -10.71 -18.48 -12.16
N LYS A 76 -11.06 -17.91 -11.01
CA LYS A 76 -12.45 -17.70 -10.60
C LYS A 76 -12.69 -16.30 -10.05
N ALA A 77 -13.90 -15.79 -10.24
CA ALA A 77 -14.36 -14.58 -9.59
C ALA A 77 -14.83 -14.89 -8.17
N VAL A 78 -14.32 -14.17 -7.18
CA VAL A 78 -14.66 -14.31 -5.76
C VAL A 78 -15.17 -12.98 -5.25
N TYR A 79 -16.37 -12.97 -4.68
CA TYR A 79 -16.95 -11.77 -4.10
C TYR A 79 -16.32 -11.47 -2.74
N ASP A 80 -15.85 -10.24 -2.56
CA ASP A 80 -15.33 -9.76 -1.29
C ASP A 80 -16.35 -8.83 -0.59
N PRO A 81 -16.89 -9.22 0.57
CA PRO A 81 -17.80 -8.39 1.35
C PRO A 81 -17.19 -7.07 1.84
N GLY A 82 -15.87 -7.03 2.11
CA GLY A 82 -15.24 -5.84 2.65
C GLY A 82 -15.20 -4.68 1.65
N CYS A 83 -14.85 -4.95 0.40
CA CYS A 83 -14.86 -3.93 -0.67
C CYS A 83 -16.18 -3.88 -1.46
N GLY A 84 -17.06 -4.87 -1.27
CA GLY A 84 -18.32 -5.00 -2.00
C GLY A 84 -18.15 -5.30 -3.49
N GLN A 85 -17.01 -5.87 -3.90
CA GLN A 85 -16.65 -6.15 -5.29
C GLN A 85 -16.01 -7.54 -5.42
N HIS A 86 -15.98 -8.07 -6.64
CA HIS A 86 -15.29 -9.30 -6.98
C HIS A 86 -13.81 -9.00 -7.25
N TYR A 87 -12.96 -9.84 -6.69
CA TYR A 87 -11.60 -10.04 -7.15
C TYR A 87 -11.52 -11.38 -7.89
N TYR A 88 -10.40 -11.62 -8.54
CA TYR A 88 -10.14 -12.83 -9.31
C TYR A 88 -8.97 -13.56 -8.66
N TRP A 89 -9.13 -14.87 -8.47
CA TRP A 89 -8.14 -15.71 -7.83
C TRP A 89 -7.84 -16.91 -8.72
N ASP A 90 -6.56 -17.14 -8.93
CA ASP A 90 -6.00 -18.32 -9.57
C ASP A 90 -5.74 -19.40 -8.53
N TRP A 91 -6.52 -20.48 -8.54
CA TRP A 91 -6.38 -21.52 -7.50
C TRP A 91 -5.19 -22.46 -7.74
N SER A 92 -4.56 -22.44 -8.92
CA SER A 92 -3.37 -23.26 -9.18
C SER A 92 -2.08 -22.60 -8.70
N SER A 93 -2.00 -21.27 -8.76
CA SER A 93 -0.78 -20.51 -8.45
C SER A 93 -0.93 -19.60 -7.23
N ASP A 94 -2.11 -19.58 -6.61
CA ASP A 94 -2.50 -18.70 -5.51
C ASP A 94 -2.29 -17.19 -5.77
N LEU A 95 -2.41 -16.79 -7.03
CA LEU A 95 -2.30 -15.38 -7.44
C LEU A 95 -3.68 -14.70 -7.44
N VAL A 96 -3.70 -13.41 -7.15
CA VAL A 96 -4.93 -12.61 -7.12
C VAL A 96 -4.83 -11.37 -8.01
N ALA A 97 -5.98 -10.89 -8.48
CA ALA A 97 -6.10 -9.67 -9.25
C ALA A 97 -7.47 -8.99 -9.05
N TRP A 98 -7.52 -7.67 -9.23
CA TRP A 98 -8.79 -6.91 -9.16
C TRP A 98 -9.58 -6.90 -10.48
N LEU A 99 -8.95 -7.32 -11.57
CA LEU A 99 -9.55 -7.40 -12.91
C LEU A 99 -9.31 -8.82 -13.47
N PRO A 100 -10.11 -9.27 -14.46
CA PRO A 100 -9.85 -10.52 -15.15
C PRO A 100 -8.41 -10.56 -15.69
N PRO A 101 -7.71 -11.70 -15.67
CA PRO A 101 -6.31 -11.82 -16.13
C PRO A 101 -6.12 -11.43 -17.60
N SER A 102 -7.16 -11.57 -18.43
CA SER A 102 -7.15 -11.16 -19.84
C SER A 102 -7.36 -9.63 -20.04
N HIS A 103 -7.61 -8.87 -18.97
CA HIS A 103 -7.83 -7.43 -19.06
C HIS A 103 -6.49 -6.67 -19.19
N PRO A 104 -6.34 -5.68 -20.08
CA PRO A 104 -5.05 -5.01 -20.34
C PRO A 104 -4.50 -4.21 -19.15
N LYS A 105 -5.37 -3.80 -18.23
CA LYS A 105 -5.00 -3.13 -16.97
C LYS A 105 -4.90 -4.09 -15.77
N CYS A 106 -4.99 -5.39 -16.00
CA CYS A 106 -4.90 -6.37 -14.92
C CYS A 106 -3.49 -6.35 -14.33
N GLN A 107 -3.42 -6.30 -13.00
CA GLN A 107 -2.19 -6.47 -12.24
C GLN A 107 -2.38 -7.70 -11.38
N ILE A 108 -1.60 -8.73 -11.68
CA ILE A 108 -1.60 -10.01 -10.95
C ILE A 108 -0.52 -9.90 -9.88
N SER A 109 -0.87 -10.22 -8.64
CA SER A 109 0.05 -10.18 -7.51
C SER A 109 -0.19 -11.36 -6.56
N GLN A 110 0.73 -11.56 -5.62
CA GLN A 110 0.47 -12.38 -4.44
C GLN A 110 -0.65 -11.76 -3.59
N PRO A 111 -1.39 -12.57 -2.80
CA PRO A 111 -2.42 -12.07 -1.91
C PRO A 111 -1.82 -11.23 -0.79
N ALA A 112 -2.56 -10.19 -0.38
CA ALA A 112 -2.08 -9.25 0.63
C ALA A 112 -1.77 -9.91 1.99
N SER A 113 -2.44 -11.02 2.32
CA SER A 113 -2.17 -11.81 3.53
C SER A 113 -0.77 -12.42 3.52
N GLN A 114 -0.36 -13.00 2.39
CA GLN A 114 0.97 -13.58 2.22
C GLN A 114 2.05 -12.50 2.26
N LEU A 115 1.81 -11.36 1.60
CA LEU A 115 2.75 -10.24 1.65
C LEU A 115 2.90 -9.65 3.06
N ARG A 116 1.81 -9.62 3.85
CA ARG A 116 1.88 -9.21 5.27
C ARG A 116 2.70 -10.19 6.10
N GLU A 117 2.50 -11.48 5.91
CA GLU A 117 3.26 -12.53 6.59
C GLU A 117 4.75 -12.40 6.28
N GLU A 118 5.12 -12.25 5.00
CA GLU A 118 6.51 -12.06 4.56
C GLU A 118 7.15 -10.82 5.18
N LEU A 119 6.43 -9.69 5.27
CA LEU A 119 6.93 -8.48 5.91
C LEU A 119 7.18 -8.66 7.42
N HIS A 120 6.30 -9.39 8.12
CA HIS A 120 6.47 -9.65 9.55
C HIS A 120 7.65 -10.60 9.81
N LEU A 121 7.81 -11.64 8.99
CA LEU A 121 8.95 -12.57 9.10
C LEU A 121 10.28 -11.86 8.85
N LYS A 122 10.36 -11.01 7.82
CA LYS A 122 11.58 -10.22 7.54
C LYS A 122 11.94 -9.26 8.67
N ALA A 123 10.94 -8.71 9.37
CA ALA A 123 11.19 -7.84 10.52
C ALA A 123 11.78 -8.63 11.69
N ALA A 124 11.28 -9.84 11.96
CA ALA A 124 11.80 -10.70 13.04
C ALA A 124 13.25 -11.14 12.78
N GLU A 125 13.60 -11.51 11.54
CA GLU A 125 14.98 -11.90 11.19
C GLU A 125 16.01 -10.75 11.32
N GLN A 126 15.57 -9.49 11.15
CA GLN A 126 16.46 -8.33 11.30
C GLN A 126 16.80 -8.05 12.76
N ASP A 127 15.87 -8.30 13.68
CA ASP A 127 16.09 -8.07 15.11
C ASP A 127 17.11 -9.08 15.69
N ASP A 128 17.07 -10.34 15.24
CA ASP A 128 18.03 -11.37 15.67
C ASP A 128 19.46 -11.11 15.17
N ASN A 129 19.61 -10.48 14.00
CA ASN A 129 20.92 -10.13 13.43
C ASN A 129 21.59 -8.96 14.18
N LEU A 130 20.81 -8.07 14.81
CA LEU A 130 21.33 -6.95 15.60
C LEU A 130 21.79 -7.38 17.01
N SER A 131 21.33 -8.54 17.52
CA SER A 131 21.66 -9.01 18.87
C SER A 131 22.99 -9.79 18.96
N SER A 132 23.72 -9.99 17.86
CA SER A 132 24.90 -10.86 17.80
C SER A 132 26.26 -10.13 17.84
N ASP A 133 26.30 -8.82 18.13
CA ASP A 133 27.53 -8.00 18.18
C ASP A 133 28.03 -7.67 19.60
N ASP A 134 27.20 -7.79 20.64
CA ASP A 134 27.60 -7.43 22.01
C ASP A 134 28.02 -8.64 22.85
N SER A 135 29.20 -9.20 22.55
CA SER A 135 29.91 -10.06 23.50
C SER A 135 31.41 -10.11 23.20
N GLY A 136 32.16 -9.25 23.90
CA GLY A 136 33.62 -9.30 23.92
C GLY A 136 34.32 -8.22 24.75
N SER A 137 34.18 -8.25 26.08
CA SER A 137 35.30 -8.36 27.03
C SER A 137 35.01 -7.67 28.38
N ASP A 138 35.19 -8.48 29.42
CA ASP A 138 35.01 -8.25 30.85
C ASP A 138 36.24 -7.57 31.50
N GLN A 139 36.09 -7.20 32.79
CA GLN A 139 37.04 -6.65 33.78
C GLN A 139 37.15 -5.10 33.85
N GLU A 140 36.92 -4.39 34.97
CA GLU A 140 37.07 -4.71 36.41
C GLU A 140 36.16 -3.83 37.31
N GLN A 141 35.90 -4.32 38.54
CA GLN A 141 35.06 -3.76 39.60
C GLN A 141 35.50 -2.40 40.16
N ALA A 142 34.52 -1.52 40.45
CA ALA A 142 34.50 -0.69 41.66
C ALA A 142 33.08 -0.22 41.99
N GLU A 143 32.67 -0.44 43.23
CA GLU A 143 31.35 -0.18 43.82
C GLU A 143 31.05 1.32 43.95
N VAL A 144 29.83 1.79 43.61
CA VAL A 144 29.16 2.95 44.25
C VAL A 144 27.63 2.86 44.06
N ASP A 145 26.95 2.69 45.19
CA ASP A 145 25.69 3.28 45.67
C ASP A 145 24.47 3.48 44.72
N GLU A 146 23.36 2.85 45.13
CA GLU A 146 21.97 3.06 44.69
C GLU A 146 21.49 4.48 45.01
N PRO A 147 20.63 5.10 44.18
CA PRO A 147 19.21 5.05 44.54
C PRO A 147 18.21 4.96 43.36
N GLU A 148 17.16 4.18 43.60
CA GLU A 148 15.87 4.09 42.91
C GLU A 148 15.35 5.42 42.33
N VAL A 149 15.07 5.45 41.02
CA VAL A 149 14.12 6.41 40.44
C VAL A 149 13.18 5.70 39.47
N LYS A 150 11.96 5.43 39.96
CA LYS A 150 10.79 5.05 39.17
C LYS A 150 10.50 6.12 38.12
N LYS A 151 10.57 5.77 36.84
CA LYS A 151 10.10 6.62 35.73
C LYS A 151 8.74 6.12 35.24
N ASP A 152 7.70 6.70 35.83
CA ASP A 152 6.32 6.56 35.36
C ASP A 152 6.19 7.11 33.93
N ARG A 153 5.84 6.23 32.97
CA ARG A 153 5.39 6.62 31.64
C ARG A 153 3.98 7.20 31.74
N LYS A 154 3.88 8.50 32.00
CA LYS A 154 2.62 9.25 31.96
C LYS A 154 2.22 9.53 30.51
N VAL A 155 1.31 8.71 29.98
CA VAL A 155 0.55 8.99 28.75
C VAL A 155 -0.54 10.00 29.12
N GLU A 156 -0.33 11.28 28.80
CA GLU A 156 -1.38 12.30 28.96
C GLU A 156 -2.37 12.27 27.80
N ASN A 157 -3.56 11.78 28.14
CA ASN A 157 -4.83 12.10 27.51
C ASN A 157 -4.97 13.60 27.22
N ARG A 158 -5.11 13.98 25.95
CA ARG A 158 -5.78 15.22 25.56
C ARG A 158 -7.02 14.92 24.74
N THR A 159 -8.04 14.41 25.41
CA THR A 159 -9.43 14.52 24.96
C THR A 159 -9.94 15.94 25.20
N LYS A 160 -10.29 16.66 24.13
CA LYS A 160 -11.25 17.78 24.20
C LYS A 160 -12.32 17.59 23.12
N TYR A 161 -13.46 17.05 23.57
CA TYR A 161 -14.81 17.23 22.98
C TYR A 161 -15.09 18.75 22.79
N LYS A 162 -15.86 19.29 21.82
CA LYS A 162 -17.16 18.95 21.17
C LYS A 162 -17.47 20.12 20.15
N PRO A 163 -18.65 20.27 19.49
CA PRO A 163 -19.27 19.56 18.34
C PRO A 163 -19.76 20.49 17.19
N GLY A 164 -20.44 19.93 16.17
CA GLY A 164 -21.34 20.60 15.21
C GLY A 164 -20.70 20.98 13.85
N ASP A 165 -21.30 20.89 12.67
CA ASP A 165 -22.64 20.49 12.25
C ASP A 165 -22.67 20.27 10.73
N ASN A 166 -23.59 19.44 10.28
CA ASN A 166 -24.16 19.28 8.94
C ASN A 166 -23.75 20.26 7.81
N LYS A 167 -22.89 19.83 6.87
CA LYS A 167 -22.93 20.34 5.47
C LYS A 167 -22.50 19.28 4.44
N ARG A 168 -23.35 18.26 4.22
CA ARG A 168 -23.20 17.33 3.07
C ARG A 168 -24.26 17.52 1.97
N ASN A 169 -25.05 18.58 2.03
CA ASN A 169 -26.19 18.81 1.12
C ASN A 169 -26.12 20.12 0.31
N GLN A 170 -24.97 20.47 -0.27
CA GLN A 170 -24.87 21.60 -1.22
C GLN A 170 -24.11 21.23 -2.51
N ARG A 171 -24.55 20.17 -3.18
CA ARG A 171 -24.04 19.77 -4.51
C ARG A 171 -25.01 20.09 -5.66
N LEU A 172 -25.84 21.12 -5.54
CA LEU A 172 -26.77 21.49 -6.62
C LEU A 172 -26.66 22.91 -7.20
N ASP A 173 -25.81 23.80 -6.67
CA ASP A 173 -25.64 25.14 -7.27
C ASP A 173 -24.19 25.41 -7.62
N ARG A 174 -23.83 25.11 -8.88
CA ARG A 174 -22.47 25.22 -9.40
C ARG A 174 -22.27 26.39 -10.37
N SER A 175 -23.29 27.19 -10.66
CA SER A 175 -23.16 28.35 -11.59
C SER A 175 -23.12 29.71 -10.92
N ASP A 176 -23.52 29.86 -9.64
CA ASP A 176 -23.63 31.17 -8.96
C ASP A 176 -22.47 31.49 -7.99
N ASN A 177 -21.37 30.72 -8.06
CA ASN A 177 -20.29 30.74 -7.06
C ASN A 177 -19.04 31.53 -7.46
N LYS A 178 -19.02 32.11 -8.67
CA LYS A 178 -17.84 32.85 -9.17
C LYS A 178 -17.71 34.21 -8.47
N ASP A 179 -18.82 34.91 -8.27
CA ASP A 179 -18.83 36.23 -7.60
C ASP A 179 -18.79 36.12 -6.06
N LYS A 180 -19.33 35.04 -5.49
CA LYS A 180 -19.25 34.77 -4.04
C LYS A 180 -17.84 34.43 -3.59
N LYS A 181 -17.04 33.73 -4.41
CA LYS A 181 -15.64 33.42 -4.08
C LYS A 181 -14.77 34.67 -3.94
N ASP A 182 -15.18 35.79 -4.55
CA ASP A 182 -14.49 37.08 -4.44
C ASP A 182 -14.82 37.83 -3.14
N ARG A 183 -16.05 37.70 -2.63
CA ARG A 183 -16.50 38.34 -1.39
C ARG A 183 -16.37 37.50 -0.11
N THR A 184 -15.98 36.22 -0.22
CA THR A 184 -15.80 35.31 0.93
C THR A 184 -14.33 35.21 1.37
N LEU A 185 -13.47 36.07 0.85
CA LEU A 185 -12.07 36.12 1.28
C LEU A 185 -11.95 36.92 2.57
N ASP A 186 -11.04 36.47 3.43
CA ASP A 186 -10.65 37.22 4.59
C ASP A 186 -10.03 38.55 4.11
N PRO A 187 -10.51 39.71 4.58
CA PRO A 187 -9.91 41.00 4.28
C PRO A 187 -8.50 41.18 4.87
N MET A 188 -7.88 40.14 5.42
CA MET A 188 -6.46 40.09 5.78
C MET A 188 -5.65 39.07 4.96
N ASP A 189 -6.28 38.33 4.04
CA ASP A 189 -5.60 37.40 3.14
C ASP A 189 -4.89 38.19 2.02
N PRO A 190 -3.57 37.98 1.77
CA PRO A 190 -2.87 38.58 0.64
C PRO A 190 -3.55 38.38 -0.72
N ALA A 191 -4.26 37.26 -0.91
CA ALA A 191 -5.05 36.99 -2.12
C ALA A 191 -6.31 37.86 -2.24
N SER A 192 -6.69 38.60 -1.18
CA SER A 192 -7.82 39.54 -1.17
C SER A 192 -7.44 40.94 -1.67
N TYR A 193 -6.16 41.31 -1.69
CA TYR A 193 -5.69 42.63 -2.12
C TYR A 193 -4.77 42.61 -3.34
N SER A 194 -4.40 41.43 -3.84
CA SER A 194 -3.43 41.30 -4.93
C SER A 194 -4.05 40.66 -6.18
N ASP A 195 -3.52 41.01 -7.34
CA ASP A 195 -3.89 40.45 -8.65
C ASP A 195 -3.31 39.05 -8.89
N ILE A 196 -2.95 38.33 -7.82
CA ILE A 196 -2.35 37.00 -7.92
C ILE A 196 -3.41 36.04 -8.50
N PRO A 197 -3.11 35.32 -9.60
CA PRO A 197 -4.08 34.43 -10.24
C PRO A 197 -4.54 33.35 -9.27
N ARG A 198 -5.83 33.33 -8.98
CA ARG A 198 -6.46 32.44 -8.00
C ARG A 198 -6.66 31.04 -8.59
N GLY A 199 -5.60 30.25 -8.60
CA GLY A 199 -5.59 28.87 -9.08
C GLY A 199 -6.52 27.93 -8.29
N LYS A 200 -6.77 26.75 -8.84
CA LYS A 200 -7.40 25.64 -8.11
C LYS A 200 -6.30 24.86 -7.38
N TRP A 201 -6.64 24.04 -6.38
CA TRP A 201 -5.65 23.11 -5.77
C TRP A 201 -4.94 22.23 -6.82
N SER A 202 -5.58 22.00 -7.97
CA SER A 202 -4.97 21.27 -9.08
C SER A 202 -4.03 22.07 -9.98
N ASP A 203 -3.95 23.40 -9.85
CA ASP A 203 -2.95 24.21 -10.57
C ASP A 203 -1.57 23.94 -9.96
N GLY A 204 -0.64 23.43 -10.77
CA GLY A 204 0.71 23.06 -10.35
C GLY A 204 0.92 21.57 -10.03
N LEU A 205 -0.14 20.74 -10.01
CA LEU A 205 0.01 19.29 -9.97
C LEU A 205 0.28 18.76 -11.38
N ALA A 206 1.43 18.09 -11.56
CA ALA A 206 1.80 17.44 -12.81
C ALA A 206 0.64 16.57 -13.33
N ARG A 207 0.24 16.80 -14.59
CA ARG A 207 -0.62 15.85 -15.29
C ARG A 207 0.11 14.51 -15.32
N HIS A 208 -0.61 13.40 -15.24
CA HIS A 208 -0.11 12.02 -15.05
C HIS A 208 1.04 11.57 -15.98
N ASN A 209 1.47 12.37 -16.96
CA ASN A 209 2.56 12.07 -17.87
C ASN A 209 3.70 13.13 -17.91
N GLU A 210 3.76 14.08 -16.97
CA GLU A 210 4.61 15.28 -17.12
C GLU A 210 5.64 15.54 -16.00
N ALA A 211 5.99 14.54 -15.17
CA ALA A 211 7.05 14.76 -14.17
C ALA A 211 7.80 13.48 -13.79
N LYS A 212 8.89 13.19 -14.52
CA LYS A 212 10.08 12.54 -13.94
C LYS A 212 11.32 13.43 -14.05
N THR A 213 11.09 14.74 -14.11
CA THR A 213 12.15 15.75 -14.09
C THR A 213 11.87 16.64 -12.90
N GLY A 214 12.62 16.45 -11.81
CA GLY A 214 12.54 17.28 -10.60
C GLY A 214 13.09 18.67 -10.89
N ALA A 215 12.30 19.50 -11.57
CA ALA A 215 12.59 20.90 -11.84
C ALA A 215 11.36 21.73 -11.45
N ASP A 216 11.61 22.82 -10.71
CA ASP A 216 10.57 23.76 -10.29
C ASP A 216 10.00 24.50 -11.51
N THR A 217 8.68 24.45 -11.65
CA THR A 217 7.94 25.15 -12.72
C THR A 217 8.00 26.68 -12.61
N THR A 218 8.54 27.22 -11.52
CA THR A 218 8.62 28.67 -11.25
C THR A 218 9.86 29.33 -11.87
N ALA A 219 10.82 28.56 -12.38
CA ALA A 219 12.00 29.14 -13.04
C ALA A 219 11.68 29.52 -14.49
N SER A 220 11.40 30.79 -14.75
CA SER A 220 11.31 31.33 -16.12
C SER A 220 12.71 31.45 -16.72
N GLY A 221 13.20 30.35 -17.31
CA GLY A 221 14.44 30.28 -18.07
C GLY A 221 14.44 29.07 -18.99
N PRO A 222 15.36 28.99 -19.99
CA PRO A 222 15.50 27.80 -20.81
C PRO A 222 15.63 26.57 -19.90
N LEU A 223 14.77 25.57 -20.13
CA LEU A 223 14.56 24.36 -19.32
C LEU A 223 15.84 23.56 -19.00
N TYR A 224 16.96 23.93 -19.62
CA TYR A 224 18.29 23.39 -19.42
C TYR A 224 19.11 24.30 -18.49
N GLN A 225 18.83 24.25 -17.19
CA GLN A 225 19.88 24.62 -16.24
C GLN A 225 20.98 23.56 -16.33
N MET A 226 22.15 23.99 -16.81
CA MET A 226 23.33 23.15 -16.95
C MET A 226 23.72 22.63 -15.57
N ARG A 227 23.38 21.37 -15.27
CA ARG A 227 23.79 20.71 -14.03
C ARG A 227 25.32 20.53 -14.07
N PRO A 228 26.05 20.83 -12.98
CA PRO A 228 27.48 20.55 -12.93
C PRO A 228 27.75 19.09 -13.30
N TYR A 229 28.72 18.86 -14.19
CA TYR A 229 29.11 17.50 -14.56
C TYR A 229 29.48 16.70 -13.31
N PRO A 230 29.15 15.40 -13.27
CA PRO A 230 29.56 14.54 -12.17
C PRO A 230 31.08 14.58 -12.01
N SER A 231 31.55 14.57 -10.76
CA SER A 231 32.99 14.56 -10.49
C SER A 231 33.64 13.31 -11.10
N PRO A 232 34.93 13.37 -11.51
CA PRO A 232 35.62 12.23 -12.11
C PRO A 232 35.51 10.93 -11.29
N GLY A 233 35.51 11.02 -9.96
CA GLY A 233 35.32 9.87 -9.07
C GLY A 233 33.90 9.26 -9.10
N ALA A 234 32.87 10.07 -9.32
CA ALA A 234 31.50 9.56 -9.48
C ALA A 234 31.34 8.77 -10.78
N VAL A 235 31.95 9.25 -11.88
CA VAL A 235 31.96 8.55 -13.18
C VAL A 235 32.67 7.20 -13.06
N LEU A 236 33.81 7.14 -12.36
CA LEU A 236 34.54 5.87 -12.13
C LEU A 236 33.73 4.85 -11.33
N ARG A 237 32.98 5.29 -10.30
CA ARG A 237 32.11 4.40 -9.51
C ARG A 237 30.96 3.85 -10.34
N SER A 238 30.29 4.68 -11.14
CA SER A 238 29.21 4.25 -12.02
C SER A 238 29.69 3.23 -13.06
N ASN A 239 30.86 3.44 -13.67
CA ASN A 239 31.43 2.49 -14.63
C ASN A 239 31.83 1.15 -13.97
N ARG A 240 32.23 1.17 -12.69
CA ARG A 240 32.54 -0.05 -11.93
C ARG A 240 31.27 -0.84 -11.61
N ALA A 241 30.19 -0.16 -11.22
CA ALA A 241 28.89 -0.77 -10.96
C ALA A 241 28.28 -1.43 -12.21
N ILE A 242 28.37 -0.75 -13.36
CA ILE A 242 27.88 -1.28 -14.64
C ILE A 242 28.66 -2.53 -15.07
N LYS A 243 29.98 -2.58 -14.80
CA LYS A 243 30.80 -3.78 -15.06
C LYS A 243 30.46 -4.97 -14.16
N SER A 244 30.14 -4.74 -12.88
CA SER A 244 29.72 -5.84 -11.99
C SER A 244 28.35 -6.45 -12.36
N GLU A 245 27.45 -5.64 -12.92
CA GLU A 245 26.15 -6.12 -13.40
C GLU A 245 26.28 -6.92 -14.71
N SER A 246 27.23 -6.59 -15.58
CA SER A 246 27.48 -7.34 -16.83
C SER A 246 28.26 -8.65 -16.62
N GLU A 247 29.10 -8.74 -15.59
CA GLU A 247 29.83 -9.98 -15.24
C GLU A 247 28.99 -11.01 -14.46
N SER A 248 27.99 -10.56 -13.70
CA SER A 248 27.09 -11.46 -12.96
C SER A 248 26.06 -12.15 -13.87
N SER A 249 25.77 -11.57 -15.04
CA SER A 249 24.78 -12.08 -16.01
C SER A 249 25.35 -13.04 -17.07
N ASN A 250 26.68 -13.16 -17.20
CA ASN A 250 27.32 -13.89 -18.33
C ASN A 250 28.18 -15.12 -17.96
N LYS A 251 28.04 -15.71 -16.76
CA LYS A 251 28.75 -16.96 -16.44
C LYS A 251 27.92 -18.20 -16.83
N PRO A 252 28.32 -19.01 -17.84
CA PRO A 252 27.72 -20.31 -18.07
C PRO A 252 28.15 -21.30 -16.98
N LYS A 253 27.18 -22.00 -16.38
CA LYS A 253 27.42 -23.15 -15.48
C LYS A 253 27.93 -24.32 -16.33
N VAL A 254 29.23 -24.60 -16.31
CA VAL A 254 29.82 -25.82 -16.86
C VAL A 254 29.67 -26.95 -15.84
N SER A 255 28.85 -27.95 -16.16
CA SER A 255 28.79 -29.23 -15.46
C SER A 255 29.81 -30.20 -16.07
N CYS A 256 30.73 -30.73 -15.26
CA CYS A 256 31.64 -31.81 -15.66
C CYS A 256 30.95 -33.17 -15.54
N PRO A 257 31.02 -34.07 -16.53
CA PRO A 257 30.53 -35.44 -16.39
C PRO A 257 31.53 -36.33 -15.64
N GLU A 258 30.99 -37.18 -14.78
CA GLU A 258 31.66 -38.20 -13.97
C GLU A 258 32.29 -39.29 -14.87
N LYS A 259 33.53 -39.69 -14.58
CA LYS A 259 34.20 -40.81 -15.29
C LYS A 259 33.80 -42.13 -14.63
N PRO A 260 33.41 -43.16 -15.40
CA PRO A 260 33.27 -44.51 -14.89
C PRO A 260 34.64 -45.16 -14.63
N GLU A 261 34.60 -46.13 -13.69
CA GLU A 261 35.68 -46.86 -13.00
C GLU A 261 36.86 -47.36 -13.84
#